data_AF-A0A0B7FIG3-F1
#
_entry.id   AF-A0A0B7FIG3-F1
#
_cell.length_a   1.000
_cell.length_b   1.000
_cell.length_c   1.000
_cell.angle_alpha   90.00
_cell.angle_beta   90.00
_cell.angle_gamma   90.00
#
_symmetry.space_group_name_H-M   'P 1'
#
loop_
_entity.id
_entity.type
_entity.pdbx_description
1 polymer ?
#
loop_
_entity_poly.entity_id
_entity_poly.type
_entity_poly.pdbx_seq_one_letter_code
_entity_poly.pdbx_strand_id
1 'polypeptide(L)'
;MTTKVSTALVPSAGMDTRTEEVEFIPLSQTSNGRTSGKGWKSQKTATKRSHMQAGVKAKSWEARMRKTAAEMAVKKLHREMVDEKAAEVTRRREASQERKKARAEKARLEELAAKMSAKKAERLRKKAGRSKKVNG
;
A
#
# COMPACT_ATOMS: atom_id res chain seq x y z
N MET A 1 -0.22 69.99 34.33
CA MET A 1 -0.70 71.37 34.62
C MET A 1 -1.64 71.31 35.81
N THR A 2 -1.47 72.25 36.73
CA THR A 2 -2.25 72.58 37.95
C THR A 2 -3.76 72.53 37.75
N THR A 3 -4.61 72.18 38.72
CA THR A 3 -5.03 72.97 39.92
C THR A 3 -5.71 72.06 40.98
N LYS A 4 -5.31 72.07 42.26
CA LYS A 4 -5.81 72.85 43.42
C LYS A 4 -7.31 72.78 43.79
N VAL A 5 -7.54 72.14 44.95
CA VAL A 5 -8.27 72.60 46.17
C VAL A 5 -9.81 72.46 46.23
N SER A 6 -10.25 72.24 47.49
CA SER A 6 -11.59 72.39 48.10
C SER A 6 -12.45 71.12 48.13
N THR A 7 -13.05 70.67 49.23
CA THR A 7 -13.43 71.31 50.50
C THR A 7 -13.66 70.21 51.54
N ALA A 8 -13.24 70.43 52.79
CA ALA A 8 -13.66 69.62 53.93
C ALA A 8 -15.07 70.05 54.37
N LEU A 9 -15.98 69.09 54.59
CA LEU A 9 -17.09 69.26 55.53
C LEU A 9 -17.59 67.88 55.98
N VAL A 10 -17.27 67.54 57.23
CA VAL A 10 -17.99 66.54 58.03
C VAL A 10 -19.11 67.33 58.73
N PRO A 11 -20.36 66.84 58.75
CA PRO A 11 -20.87 66.38 60.04
C PRO A 11 -21.91 65.24 59.99
N SER A 12 -21.94 64.52 61.12
CA SER A 12 -23.15 64.03 61.79
C SER A 12 -23.85 62.76 61.27
N ALA A 13 -23.55 61.67 61.98
CA ALA A 13 -24.51 60.80 62.68
C ALA A 13 -25.93 60.68 62.09
N GLY A 14 -26.31 59.45 61.70
CA GLY A 14 -27.71 59.07 61.66
C GLY A 14 -28.06 57.90 60.74
N MET A 15 -28.18 56.73 61.36
CA MET A 15 -29.23 55.71 61.12
C MET A 15 -29.08 54.76 59.93
N ASP A 16 -28.93 53.49 60.30
CA ASP A 16 -29.04 52.30 59.47
C ASP A 16 -30.32 52.29 58.63
N THR A 17 -30.16 52.25 57.31
CA THR A 17 -31.20 51.77 56.38
C THR A 17 -30.61 50.65 55.54
N ARG A 18 -30.87 49.44 56.01
CA ARG A 18 -30.76 48.12 55.38
C ARG A 18 -30.62 48.16 53.84
N THR A 19 -29.40 48.00 53.36
CA THR A 19 -29.08 47.70 51.96
C THR A 19 -29.61 46.30 51.62
N GLU A 20 -30.68 46.22 50.85
CA GLU A 20 -31.00 44.97 50.13
C GLU A 20 -30.58 45.17 48.67
N GLU A 21 -29.27 45.13 48.43
CA GLU A 21 -28.75 44.89 47.09
C GLU A 21 -28.92 43.41 46.79
N VAL A 22 -29.85 43.08 45.90
CA VAL A 22 -29.98 41.73 45.36
C VAL A 22 -28.77 41.48 44.46
N GLU A 23 -27.72 40.86 45.01
CA GLU A 23 -26.57 40.42 44.23
C GLU A 23 -27.03 39.42 43.17
N PHE A 24 -27.04 39.85 41.91
CA PHE A 24 -27.30 39.00 40.76
C PHE A 24 -26.07 38.14 40.51
N ILE A 25 -26.02 36.93 41.09
CA ILE A 25 -24.93 35.99 40.86
C ILE A 25 -24.98 35.56 39.38
N PRO A 26 -23.98 35.91 38.54
CA PRO A 26 -23.96 35.42 37.17
C PRO A 26 -23.68 33.91 37.20
N LEU A 27 -24.67 33.11 36.79
CA LEU A 27 -24.48 31.68 36.61
C LEU A 27 -23.33 31.46 35.61
N SER A 28 -22.23 30.86 36.07
CA SER A 28 -21.09 30.51 35.23
C SER A 28 -21.58 29.66 34.06
N GLN A 29 -21.22 30.02 32.83
CA GLN A 29 -21.59 29.24 31.65
C GLN A 29 -21.06 27.81 31.81
N THR A 30 -21.97 26.83 31.93
CA THR A 30 -21.60 25.42 31.86
C THR A 30 -21.00 25.15 30.48
N SER A 31 -20.20 24.10 30.34
CA SER A 31 -19.50 23.72 29.09
C SER A 31 -20.42 23.58 27.87
N ASN A 32 -21.74 23.60 28.06
CA ASN A 32 -22.74 23.38 27.05
C ASN A 32 -23.53 24.64 26.63
N GLY A 33 -23.30 25.82 27.23
CA GLY A 33 -23.73 27.14 26.75
C GLY A 33 -25.25 27.37 26.52
N ARG A 34 -25.68 28.64 26.39
CA ARG A 34 -27.04 29.04 25.96
C ARG A 34 -27.10 29.25 24.44
N THR A 35 -26.67 28.28 23.65
CA THR A 35 -26.88 28.31 22.20
C THR A 35 -28.10 27.49 21.85
N SER A 36 -29.04 28.08 21.11
CA SER A 36 -30.20 27.38 20.57
C SER A 36 -29.72 26.21 19.71
N GLY A 37 -29.78 24.99 20.25
CA GLY A 37 -29.22 23.78 19.67
C GLY A 37 -29.23 22.59 20.65
N LYS A 38 -28.72 21.43 20.21
CA LYS A 38 -28.59 20.19 21.01
C LYS A 38 -27.52 20.29 22.11
N GLY A 39 -27.45 21.41 22.84
CA GLY A 39 -26.56 21.62 23.98
C GLY A 39 -26.82 20.66 25.14
N TRP A 40 -27.96 19.99 25.18
CA TRP A 40 -28.22 18.89 26.13
C TRP A 40 -27.47 17.59 25.81
N LYS A 41 -26.86 17.46 24.62
CA LYS A 41 -26.06 16.29 24.27
C LYS A 41 -24.61 16.48 24.74
N SER A 42 -24.08 15.51 25.47
CA SER A 42 -22.65 15.49 25.83
C SER A 42 -21.77 15.35 24.58
N GLN A 43 -20.61 16.02 24.56
CA GLN A 43 -19.62 15.80 23.51
C GLN A 43 -19.17 14.33 23.53
N LYS A 44 -19.20 13.68 22.36
CA LYS A 44 -18.77 12.28 22.23
C LYS A 44 -17.25 12.22 22.29
N THR A 45 -16.71 11.44 23.22
CA THR A 45 -15.28 11.11 23.28
C THR A 45 -15.05 9.67 22.82
N ALA A 46 -13.82 9.33 22.43
CA ALA A 46 -13.47 7.98 22.02
C ALA A 46 -13.75 6.98 23.16
N THR A 47 -14.54 5.94 22.86
CA THR A 47 -14.88 4.88 23.82
C THR A 47 -13.64 4.11 24.26
N LYS A 48 -13.19 4.30 25.50
CA LYS A 48 -12.12 3.50 26.11
C LYS A 48 -12.67 2.14 26.54
N ARG A 49 -12.37 1.09 25.79
CA ARG A 49 -12.73 -0.29 26.18
C ARG A 49 -11.77 -0.80 27.25
N SER A 50 -12.29 -1.31 28.35
CA SER A 50 -11.50 -1.96 29.41
C SER A 50 -10.84 -3.25 28.94
N HIS A 51 -11.57 -4.03 28.13
CA HIS A 51 -11.07 -5.23 27.49
C HIS A 51 -10.61 -4.93 26.06
N MET A 52 -9.34 -5.23 25.78
CA MET A 52 -8.76 -5.20 24.44
C MET A 52 -8.08 -6.54 24.21
N GLN A 53 -8.38 -7.17 23.07
CA GLN A 53 -7.90 -8.50 22.72
C GLN A 53 -6.36 -8.53 22.72
N ALA A 54 -5.79 -9.65 23.17
CA ALA A 54 -4.34 -9.81 23.32
C ALA A 54 -3.56 -9.56 22.01
N GLY A 55 -4.18 -9.83 20.85
CA GLY A 55 -3.58 -9.57 19.53
C GLY A 55 -3.45 -8.09 19.16
N VAL A 56 -4.23 -7.20 19.78
CA VAL A 56 -4.20 -5.74 19.54
C VAL A 56 -3.23 -5.04 20.50
N LYS A 57 -2.92 -5.66 21.64
CA LYS A 57 -1.95 -5.15 22.63
C LYS A 57 -0.53 -5.53 22.26
N ALA A 58 0.09 -4.81 21.33
CA ALA A 58 1.56 -4.77 21.33
C ALA A 58 2.02 -4.00 22.58
N LYS A 59 2.59 -4.72 23.57
CA LYS A 59 3.03 -4.17 24.87
C LYS A 59 4.03 -3.02 24.73
N SER A 60 4.85 -3.02 23.66
CA SER A 60 5.80 -1.93 23.35
C SER A 60 5.95 -1.74 21.84
N TRP A 61 6.38 -0.54 21.43
CA TRP A 61 6.77 -0.24 20.04
C TRP A 61 7.88 -1.18 19.57
N GLU A 62 8.86 -1.44 20.42
CA GLU A 62 9.97 -2.36 20.12
C GLU A 62 9.47 -3.77 19.76
N ALA A 63 8.46 -4.28 20.48
CA ALA A 63 7.88 -5.58 20.17
C ALA A 63 7.21 -5.60 18.77
N ARG A 64 6.65 -4.47 18.31
CA ARG A 64 6.15 -4.35 16.93
C ARG A 64 7.29 -4.37 15.93
N MET A 65 8.34 -3.58 16.17
CA MET A 65 9.50 -3.51 15.29
C MET A 65 10.24 -4.85 15.17
N ARG A 66 10.33 -5.62 16.26
CA ARG A 66 10.92 -6.97 16.22
C ARG A 66 10.09 -7.93 15.37
N LYS A 67 8.76 -7.87 15.47
CA LYS A 67 7.85 -8.68 14.63
C LYS A 67 7.96 -8.32 13.16
N THR A 68 7.92 -7.02 12.83
CA THR A 68 8.04 -6.57 11.43
C THR A 68 9.39 -6.94 10.85
N ALA A 69 10.48 -6.80 11.62
CA ALA A 69 11.81 -7.24 11.19
C ALA A 69 11.87 -8.76 10.91
N ALA A 70 11.30 -9.58 11.79
CA ALA A 70 11.23 -11.03 11.60
C ALA A 70 10.39 -11.40 10.35
N GLU A 71 9.24 -10.76 10.16
CA GLU A 71 8.40 -10.98 8.98
C GLU A 71 9.10 -10.55 7.68
N MET A 72 9.85 -9.44 7.70
CA MET A 72 10.65 -9.01 6.55
C MET A 72 11.77 -10.00 6.23
N ALA A 73 12.46 -10.53 7.25
CA ALA A 73 13.49 -11.56 7.07
C ALA A 73 12.91 -12.84 6.44
N VAL A 74 11.76 -13.31 6.94
CA VAL A 74 11.07 -14.49 6.39
C VAL A 74 10.62 -14.24 4.95
N LYS A 75 10.04 -13.08 4.64
CA LYS A 75 9.63 -12.72 3.28
C LYS A 75 10.81 -12.62 2.32
N LYS A 76 11.94 -12.11 2.79
CA LYS A 76 13.18 -12.05 2.01
C LYS A 76 13.67 -13.46 1.64
N LEU A 77 13.80 -14.34 2.64
CA LEU A 77 14.20 -15.73 2.43
C LEU A 77 13.26 -16.47 1.47
N HIS A 78 11.95 -16.27 1.63
CA HIS A 78 10.96 -16.88 0.74
C HIS A 78 11.11 -16.40 -0.70
N ARG A 79 11.37 -15.10 -0.93
CA ARG A 79 11.60 -14.56 -2.27
C ARG A 79 12.85 -15.16 -2.90
N GLU A 80 13.96 -15.19 -2.17
CA GLU A 80 15.21 -15.78 -2.63
C GLU A 80 15.01 -17.25 -3.07
N MET A 81 14.33 -18.06 -2.26
CA MET A 81 14.03 -19.46 -2.60
C MET A 81 13.15 -19.62 -3.86
N VAL A 82 12.14 -18.75 -4.02
CA VAL A 82 11.24 -18.79 -5.19
C VAL A 82 11.99 -18.35 -6.45
N ASP A 83 12.79 -17.30 -6.35
CA ASP A 83 13.56 -16.75 -7.47
C ASP A 83 14.62 -17.75 -7.96
N GLU A 84 15.34 -18.41 -7.03
CA GLU A 84 16.29 -19.48 -7.35
C GLU A 84 15.61 -20.65 -8.08
N LYS A 85 14.47 -21.12 -7.55
CA LYS A 85 13.70 -22.20 -8.17
C LYS A 85 13.19 -21.81 -9.56
N ALA A 86 12.72 -20.58 -9.72
CA ALA A 86 12.25 -20.07 -11.01
C ALA A 86 13.41 -20.01 -12.02
N ALA A 87 14.57 -19.50 -11.61
CA ALA A 87 15.77 -19.40 -12.43
C ALA A 87 16.27 -20.77 -12.92
N GLU A 88 16.20 -21.81 -12.08
CA GLU A 88 16.56 -23.16 -12.52
C GLU A 88 15.59 -23.73 -13.56
N VAL A 89 14.29 -23.52 -13.36
CA VAL A 89 13.25 -23.98 -14.28
C VAL A 89 13.37 -23.26 -15.61
N THR A 90 13.59 -21.94 -15.62
CA THR A 90 13.81 -21.17 -16.86
C THR A 90 15.05 -21.65 -17.59
N ARG A 91 16.18 -21.83 -16.89
CA ARG A 91 17.42 -22.37 -17.48
C ARG A 91 17.19 -23.73 -18.17
N ARG A 92 16.49 -24.66 -17.52
CA ARG A 92 16.16 -25.98 -18.11
C ARG A 92 15.26 -25.85 -19.34
N ARG A 93 14.27 -24.94 -19.27
CA ARG A 93 13.34 -24.67 -20.36
C ARG A 93 14.06 -24.07 -21.57
N GLU A 94 14.93 -23.09 -21.34
CA GLU A 94 15.72 -22.41 -22.37
C GLU A 94 16.65 -23.39 -23.08
N ALA A 95 17.43 -24.17 -22.33
CA ALA A 95 18.29 -25.21 -22.90
C ALA A 95 17.51 -26.22 -23.75
N SER A 96 16.31 -26.61 -23.31
CA SER A 96 15.44 -27.52 -24.06
C SER A 96 14.88 -26.87 -25.32
N GLN A 97 14.51 -25.60 -25.25
CA GLN A 97 14.03 -24.84 -26.41
C GLN A 97 15.13 -24.62 -27.44
N GLU A 98 16.34 -24.28 -27.01
CA GLU A 98 17.50 -24.12 -27.88
C GLU A 98 17.81 -25.42 -28.64
N ARG A 99 17.83 -26.56 -27.93
CA ARG A 99 17.99 -27.89 -28.56
C ARG A 99 16.88 -28.22 -29.56
N LYS A 100 15.64 -27.78 -29.30
CA LYS A 100 14.53 -27.96 -30.25
C LYS A 100 14.69 -27.07 -31.48
N LYS A 101 15.05 -25.79 -31.29
CA LYS A 101 15.31 -24.84 -32.37
C LYS A 101 16.45 -25.31 -33.27
N ALA A 102 17.59 -25.71 -32.70
CA ALA A 102 18.73 -26.22 -33.45
C ALA A 102 18.37 -27.47 -34.29
N ARG A 103 17.60 -28.40 -33.72
CA ARG A 103 17.12 -29.58 -34.46
C ARG A 103 16.15 -29.21 -35.58
N ALA A 104 15.23 -28.28 -35.33
CA ALA A 104 14.27 -27.83 -36.33
C ALA A 104 14.97 -27.10 -37.49
N GLU A 105 15.96 -26.27 -37.21
CA GLU A 105 16.75 -25.61 -38.27
C GLU A 105 17.56 -26.61 -39.08
N LYS A 106 18.22 -27.57 -38.41
CA LYS A 106 18.95 -28.64 -39.10
C LYS A 106 18.02 -29.45 -40.02
N ALA A 107 16.86 -29.88 -39.52
CA ALA A 107 15.87 -30.59 -40.32
C ALA A 107 15.38 -29.76 -41.51
N ARG A 108 15.10 -28.46 -41.32
CA ARG A 108 14.71 -27.56 -42.40
C ARG A 108 15.79 -27.46 -43.49
N LEU A 109 17.06 -27.35 -43.09
CA LEU A 109 18.19 -27.29 -44.03
C LEU A 109 18.35 -28.61 -44.79
N GLU A 110 18.22 -29.75 -44.11
CA GLU A 110 18.26 -31.07 -44.72
C GLU A 110 17.12 -31.28 -45.72
N GLU A 111 15.89 -30.86 -45.39
CA GLU A 111 14.75 -30.90 -46.31
C GLU A 111 14.97 -30.03 -47.55
N LEU A 112 15.53 -28.84 -47.38
CA LEU A 112 15.86 -27.95 -48.50
C LEU A 112 16.96 -28.56 -49.38
N ALA A 113 18.01 -29.12 -48.78
CA ALA A 113 19.07 -29.82 -49.48
C ALA A 113 18.54 -31.03 -50.24
N ALA A 114 17.66 -31.83 -49.63
CA ALA A 114 16.99 -32.96 -50.25
C ALA A 114 16.13 -32.53 -51.44
N LYS A 115 15.33 -31.47 -51.31
CA LYS A 115 14.54 -30.89 -52.41
C LYS A 115 15.43 -30.45 -53.58
N MET A 116 16.56 -29.81 -53.29
CA MET A 116 17.51 -29.37 -54.32
C MET A 116 18.23 -30.54 -55.00
N SER A 117 18.62 -31.56 -54.23
CA SER A 117 19.18 -32.81 -54.74
C SER A 117 18.20 -33.54 -55.65
N ALA A 118 16.94 -33.67 -55.23
CA ALA A 118 15.87 -34.26 -56.03
C ALA A 118 15.64 -33.50 -57.34
N LYS A 119 15.58 -32.16 -57.30
CA LYS A 119 15.49 -31.32 -58.51
C LYS A 119 16.69 -31.49 -59.43
N LYS A 120 17.90 -31.64 -58.88
CA LYS A 120 19.12 -31.90 -59.67
C LYS A 120 19.07 -33.28 -60.34
N ALA A 121 18.64 -34.31 -59.62
CA ALA A 121 18.43 -35.64 -60.16
C ALA A 121 17.36 -35.64 -61.28
N GLU A 122 16.27 -34.91 -61.10
CA GLU A 122 15.23 -34.74 -62.13
C GLU A 122 15.80 -34.07 -63.40
N ARG A 123 16.60 -33.00 -63.25
CA ARG A 123 17.26 -32.34 -64.39
C ARG A 123 18.17 -33.29 -65.16
N LEU A 124 18.95 -34.12 -64.46
CA LEU A 124 19.80 -35.13 -65.09
C LEU A 124 18.98 -36.20 -65.82
N ARG A 125 17.86 -36.65 -65.25
CA ARG A 125 16.92 -37.58 -65.91
C ARG A 125 16.32 -36.98 -67.19
N LYS A 126 15.95 -35.70 -67.16
CA LYS A 126 15.47 -34.98 -68.36
C LYS A 126 16.57 -34.84 -69.42
N LYS A 127 17.79 -34.47 -69.02
CA LYS A 127 18.95 -34.34 -69.93
C LYS A 127 19.32 -35.66 -70.59
N ALA A 128 19.22 -36.77 -69.85
CA ALA A 128 19.47 -38.11 -70.37
C ALA A 128 18.39 -38.58 -71.38
N GLY A 129 17.31 -37.82 -71.60
CA GLY A 129 16.30 -38.10 -72.63
C GLY A 129 15.58 -39.44 -72.47
N ARG A 130 15.70 -40.08 -71.29
CA ARG A 130 15.21 -41.44 -71.06
C ARG A 130 13.68 -41.40 -70.94
N SER A 131 13.00 -41.71 -72.04
CA SER A 131 11.53 -41.75 -72.06
C SER A 131 11.04 -42.85 -71.10
N LYS A 132 9.94 -42.58 -70.41
CA LYS A 132 9.34 -43.50 -69.42
C LYS A 132 8.82 -44.82 -70.04
N LYS A 133 8.95 -44.98 -71.37
CA LYS A 133 8.29 -46.01 -72.19
C LYS A 133 9.24 -47.09 -72.73
N VAL A 134 10.54 -47.03 -72.43
CA VAL A 134 11.47 -48.12 -72.79
C VAL A 134 11.54 -49.10 -71.63
N ASN A 135 10.75 -50.16 -71.73
CA ASN A 135 10.73 -51.29 -70.80
C ASN A 135 12.15 -51.86 -70.60
N GLY A 136 12.49 -52.03 -69.33
CA GLY A 136 13.53 -52.90 -68.79
C GLY A 136 13.09 -53.25 -67.38
#